data_AF-A0A936TXC4-F1
#
_entry.id   AF-A0A936TXC4-F1
#
_cell.length_a   1.000
_cell.length_b   1.000
_cell.length_c   1.000
_cell.angle_alpha   90.00
_cell.angle_beta   90.00
_cell.angle_gamma   90.00
#
_symmetry.space_group_name_H-M   'P 1'
#
loop_
_entity.id
_entity.type
_entity.pdbx_description
1 polymer ?
#
loop_
_entity_poly.entity_id
_entity_poly.type
_entity_poly.pdbx_seq_one_letter_code
_entity_poly.pdbx_strand_id
1 'polypeptide(L)'
;MRNLIILLFVLFTGVSQSQVAVDTALDFTVKDLTGTQHHLYGYLDAGNYVVIDFFTANCGPCQTYASEVSASYDYFGCNGGNVVFLGMNWGSDNQAVHEFDSIWGANYPSVSGLQGGGNNVVDAYQVQSYPSVILIAPDRTILNDHIWPPETGNINAEVMAAGGIPQACTVGVSDVVLQKTTGLQVVSNGNGSILLRADKSLEAGRRPQILSAGGRGCQDFLGSDAGGGYSPAGPNPGLYRPGGSWF
;
A
#
# COMPACT_ATOMS: atom_id res chain seq x y z
N MET A 1 -50.35 30.00 39.94
CA MET A 1 -49.04 30.60 39.62
C MET A 1 -48.12 29.50 39.14
N ARG A 2 -47.67 29.63 37.89
CA ARG A 2 -46.46 29.06 37.26
C ARG A 2 -46.26 27.53 37.28
N ASN A 3 -46.63 26.94 36.15
CA ASN A 3 -46.13 25.69 35.60
C ASN A 3 -44.59 25.64 35.71
N LEU A 4 -44.06 24.62 36.39
CA LEU A 4 -42.64 24.30 36.39
C LEU A 4 -42.39 23.23 35.32
N ILE A 5 -42.13 23.67 34.08
CA ILE A 5 -41.65 22.80 33.01
C ILE A 5 -40.17 22.55 33.29
N ILE A 6 -39.84 21.34 33.74
CA ILE A 6 -38.47 20.85 33.85
C ILE A 6 -37.99 20.58 32.42
N LEU A 7 -37.18 21.50 31.88
CA LEU A 7 -36.41 21.31 30.65
C LEU A 7 -35.36 20.22 30.91
N LEU A 8 -35.70 18.97 30.60
CA LEU A 8 -34.75 17.86 30.53
C LEU A 8 -33.87 18.10 29.28
N PHE A 9 -32.78 18.83 29.45
CA PHE A 9 -31.73 18.95 28.45
C PHE A 9 -31.04 17.58 28.37
N VAL A 10 -31.54 16.69 27.50
CA VAL A 10 -30.85 15.45 27.15
C VAL A 10 -29.56 15.87 26.47
N LEU A 11 -28.45 15.77 27.21
CA LEU A 11 -27.10 15.80 26.67
C LEU A 11 -27.01 14.65 25.66
N PHE A 12 -27.24 14.96 24.38
CA PHE A 12 -26.96 14.07 23.27
C PHE A 12 -25.44 13.99 23.16
N THR A 13 -24.82 13.16 24.00
CA THR A 13 -23.42 12.81 23.89
C THR A 13 -23.22 12.22 22.50
N GLY A 14 -22.42 12.89 21.66
CA GLY A 14 -22.10 12.41 20.32
C GLY A 14 -21.56 10.99 20.41
N VAL A 15 -22.33 10.03 19.89
CA VAL A 15 -21.87 8.66 19.75
C VAL A 15 -20.86 8.69 18.60
N SER A 16 -19.58 8.52 18.90
CA SER A 16 -18.56 8.28 17.88
C SER A 16 -18.99 7.06 17.08
N GLN A 17 -19.25 7.24 15.79
CA GLN A 17 -19.63 6.14 14.92
C GLN A 17 -18.37 5.39 14.53
N SER A 18 -18.13 4.27 15.22
CA SER A 18 -17.13 3.29 14.85
C SER A 18 -17.42 2.76 13.44
N GLN A 19 -16.37 2.59 12.63
CA GLN A 19 -16.52 2.07 11.26
C GLN A 19 -16.42 0.55 11.16
N VAL A 20 -15.99 -0.10 12.24
CA VAL A 20 -16.01 -1.56 12.42
C VAL A 20 -16.69 -1.88 13.74
N ALA A 21 -17.64 -2.81 13.77
CA ALA A 21 -18.46 -3.02 14.97
C ALA A 21 -17.82 -3.95 16.03
N VAL A 22 -16.51 -4.13 15.96
CA VAL A 22 -15.76 -5.06 16.82
C VAL A 22 -14.64 -4.31 17.55
N ASP A 23 -14.51 -4.55 18.85
CA ASP A 23 -13.47 -3.93 19.68
C ASP A 23 -12.19 -4.80 19.76
N THR A 24 -12.33 -6.08 19.44
CA THR A 24 -11.24 -7.06 19.38
C THR A 24 -11.20 -7.66 17.99
N ALA A 25 -10.01 -7.68 17.40
CA ALA A 25 -9.80 -8.19 16.06
C ALA A 25 -10.19 -9.68 15.97
N LEU A 26 -11.04 -10.00 15.00
CA LEU A 26 -11.41 -11.37 14.68
C LEU A 26 -10.35 -12.00 13.78
N ASP A 27 -9.95 -13.22 14.09
CA ASP A 27 -8.95 -13.94 13.30
C ASP A 27 -9.46 -14.28 11.90
N PHE A 28 -8.56 -14.28 10.92
CA PHE A 28 -8.85 -14.68 9.55
C PHE A 28 -7.61 -15.23 8.86
N THR A 29 -7.85 -16.05 7.84
CA THR A 29 -6.84 -16.43 6.84
C THR A 29 -7.36 -16.07 5.46
N VAL A 30 -6.58 -15.31 4.70
CA VAL A 30 -6.94 -14.82 3.37
C VAL A 30 -5.78 -14.98 2.40
N LYS A 31 -6.08 -14.93 1.10
CA LYS A 31 -5.09 -15.05 0.03
C LYS A 31 -5.03 -13.76 -0.77
N ASP A 32 -3.85 -13.16 -0.88
CA ASP A 32 -3.65 -11.95 -1.68
C ASP A 32 -3.68 -12.24 -3.20
N LEU A 33 -3.53 -11.19 -4.01
CA LEU A 33 -3.46 -11.30 -5.47
C LEU A 33 -2.24 -12.08 -5.98
N THR A 34 -1.17 -12.19 -5.19
CA THR A 34 0.04 -12.96 -5.54
C THR A 34 -0.08 -14.44 -5.21
N GLY A 35 -1.12 -14.83 -4.46
CA GLY A 35 -1.33 -16.18 -3.97
C GLY A 35 -0.74 -16.44 -2.59
N THR A 36 -0.17 -15.42 -1.94
CA THR A 36 0.37 -15.48 -0.58
C THR A 36 -0.77 -15.56 0.43
N GLN A 37 -0.63 -16.47 1.40
CA GLN A 37 -1.58 -16.62 2.50
C GLN A 37 -1.18 -15.68 3.65
N HIS A 38 -2.17 -14.96 4.17
CA HIS A 38 -2.03 -14.04 5.29
C HIS A 38 -2.94 -14.50 6.43
N HIS A 39 -2.36 -14.77 7.60
CA HIS A 39 -3.07 -15.17 8.81
C HIS A 39 -2.92 -14.08 9.87
N LEU A 40 -4.02 -13.45 10.28
CA LEU A 40 -3.98 -12.28 11.15
C LEU A 40 -3.28 -12.59 12.48
N TYR A 41 -3.74 -13.62 13.19
CA TYR A 41 -3.15 -13.93 14.49
C TYR A 41 -1.69 -14.39 14.38
N GLY A 42 -1.27 -14.97 13.26
CA GLY A 42 0.13 -15.25 13.01
C GLY A 42 1.02 -13.99 13.06
N TYR A 43 0.54 -12.86 12.55
CA TYR A 43 1.24 -11.59 12.65
C TYR A 43 1.20 -11.01 14.07
N LEU A 44 0.03 -11.03 14.72
CA LEU A 44 -0.16 -10.47 16.05
C LEU A 44 0.63 -11.25 17.12
N ASP A 45 0.62 -12.59 17.06
CA ASP A 45 1.37 -13.47 17.96
C ASP A 45 2.90 -13.31 17.78
N ALA A 46 3.34 -12.86 16.60
CA ALA A 46 4.74 -12.50 16.34
C ALA A 46 5.10 -11.08 16.83
N GLY A 47 4.17 -10.36 17.48
CA GLY A 47 4.39 -9.03 18.04
C GLY A 47 4.21 -7.88 17.05
N ASN A 48 3.63 -8.15 15.87
CA ASN A 48 3.41 -7.10 14.87
C ASN A 48 2.11 -6.33 15.12
N TYR A 49 2.13 -5.06 14.75
CA TYR A 49 0.91 -4.28 14.54
C TYR A 49 0.38 -4.57 13.14
N VAL A 50 -0.94 -4.57 12.97
CA VAL A 50 -1.56 -4.79 11.65
C VAL A 50 -2.43 -3.60 11.29
N VAL A 51 -2.18 -3.02 10.13
CA VAL A 51 -3.03 -2.00 9.50
C VAL A 51 -3.86 -2.69 8.43
N ILE A 52 -5.19 -2.54 8.50
CA ILE A 52 -6.09 -3.06 7.47
C ILE A 52 -6.80 -1.90 6.79
N ASP A 53 -6.68 -1.82 5.46
CA ASP A 53 -7.45 -0.91 4.61
C ASP A 53 -8.63 -1.68 3.99
N PHE A 54 -9.85 -1.37 4.44
CA PHE A 54 -11.07 -1.87 3.81
C PHE A 54 -11.49 -0.94 2.68
N PHE A 55 -11.61 -1.46 1.46
CA PHE A 55 -11.89 -0.66 0.28
C PHE A 55 -12.83 -1.35 -0.72
N THR A 56 -13.26 -0.61 -1.72
CA THR A 56 -13.90 -1.16 -2.93
C THR A 56 -13.20 -0.59 -4.16
N ALA A 57 -13.18 -1.33 -5.28
CA ALA A 57 -12.45 -0.89 -6.48
C ALA A 57 -13.07 0.37 -7.12
N ASN A 58 -14.37 0.59 -6.92
CA ASN A 58 -15.15 1.65 -7.55
C ASN A 58 -15.52 2.79 -6.58
N CYS A 59 -14.63 3.08 -5.63
CA CYS A 59 -14.82 4.07 -4.58
C CYS A 59 -13.87 5.26 -4.77
N GLY A 60 -14.41 6.44 -5.08
CA GLY A 60 -13.62 7.65 -5.34
C GLY A 60 -12.65 8.03 -4.20
N PRO A 61 -13.09 8.04 -2.93
CA PRO A 61 -12.18 8.25 -1.81
C PRO A 61 -11.09 7.18 -1.68
N CYS A 62 -11.40 5.90 -1.92
CA CYS A 62 -10.41 4.82 -1.90
C CYS A 62 -9.34 5.02 -2.97
N GLN A 63 -9.77 5.40 -4.18
CA GLN A 63 -8.88 5.75 -5.29
C GLN A 63 -7.99 6.96 -4.95
N THR A 64 -8.50 7.90 -4.15
CA THR A 64 -7.74 9.10 -3.73
C THR A 64 -6.65 8.76 -2.71
N TYR A 65 -6.92 7.85 -1.77
CA TYR A 65 -6.00 7.55 -0.66
C TYR A 65 -5.16 6.27 -0.85
N ALA A 66 -5.38 5.47 -1.89
CA ALA A 66 -4.63 4.23 -2.14
C ALA A 66 -3.10 4.43 -2.13
N SER A 67 -2.61 5.51 -2.75
CA SER A 67 -1.18 5.84 -2.76
C SER A 67 -0.67 6.33 -1.40
N GLU A 68 -1.51 6.93 -0.57
CA GLU A 68 -1.16 7.40 0.78
C GLU A 68 -1.01 6.24 1.76
N VAL A 69 -1.93 5.27 1.70
CA VAL A 69 -1.80 4.02 2.45
C VAL A 69 -0.55 3.27 2.01
N SER A 70 -0.25 3.26 0.70
CA SER A 70 0.97 2.64 0.17
C SER A 70 2.26 3.33 0.60
N ALA A 71 2.27 4.66 0.69
CA ALA A 71 3.42 5.38 1.22
C ALA A 71 3.67 5.05 2.70
N SER A 72 2.61 4.78 3.47
CA SER A 72 2.73 4.29 4.86
C SER A 72 3.28 2.85 4.90
N TYR A 73 2.78 1.97 4.04
CA TYR A 73 3.32 0.61 3.87
C TYR A 73 4.81 0.61 3.53
N ASP A 74 5.24 1.49 2.63
CA ASP A 74 6.65 1.64 2.28
C ASP A 74 7.49 2.19 3.45
N TYR A 75 6.94 3.17 4.18
CA TYR A 75 7.57 3.81 5.34
C TYR A 75 7.82 2.85 6.51
N PHE A 76 6.96 1.85 6.67
CA PHE A 76 7.12 0.79 7.68
C PHE A 76 7.75 -0.50 7.15
N GLY A 77 8.41 -0.41 5.99
CA GLY A 77 9.35 -1.44 5.53
C GLY A 77 8.71 -2.56 4.73
N CYS A 78 7.61 -2.29 4.04
CA CYS A 78 6.96 -3.23 3.13
C CYS A 78 6.65 -4.60 3.78
N ASN A 79 6.04 -4.59 4.97
CA ASN A 79 5.76 -5.76 5.81
C ASN A 79 7.01 -6.55 6.27
N GLY A 80 8.20 -5.97 6.15
CA GLY A 80 9.46 -6.53 6.68
C GLY A 80 9.86 -6.02 8.06
N GLY A 81 9.09 -5.08 8.63
CA GLY A 81 9.27 -4.53 9.98
C GLY A 81 8.31 -5.13 11.01
N ASN A 82 7.98 -4.38 12.07
CA ASN A 82 7.00 -4.78 13.07
C ASN A 82 5.56 -4.29 12.78
N VAL A 83 5.30 -3.85 11.54
CA VAL A 83 3.99 -3.37 11.08
C VAL A 83 3.66 -4.07 9.77
N VAL A 84 2.45 -4.61 9.68
CA VAL A 84 1.96 -5.34 8.51
C VAL A 84 0.72 -4.63 7.97
N PHE A 85 0.72 -4.30 6.68
CA PHE A 85 -0.41 -3.74 5.96
C PHE A 85 -1.09 -4.82 5.13
N LEU A 86 -2.43 -4.80 5.10
CA LEU A 86 -3.27 -5.64 4.25
C LEU A 86 -4.44 -4.82 3.70
N GLY A 87 -4.76 -5.03 2.41
CA GLY A 87 -5.94 -4.45 1.78
C GLY A 87 -7.06 -5.48 1.67
N MET A 88 -8.26 -5.15 2.12
CA MET A 88 -9.45 -6.02 2.07
C MET A 88 -10.49 -5.40 1.15
N ASN A 89 -10.61 -5.94 -0.06
CA ASN A 89 -11.62 -5.48 -1.00
C ASN A 89 -12.98 -6.13 -0.72
N TRP A 90 -14.04 -5.33 -0.79
CA TRP A 90 -15.40 -5.84 -0.88
C TRP A 90 -15.94 -5.82 -2.31
N GLY A 91 -16.51 -6.96 -2.72
CA GLY A 91 -17.33 -7.11 -3.92
C GLY A 91 -16.61 -7.36 -5.24
N SER A 92 -15.29 -7.16 -5.32
CA SER A 92 -14.54 -7.27 -6.59
C SER A 92 -13.75 -8.59 -6.68
N ASP A 93 -13.50 -9.05 -7.91
CA ASP A 93 -12.63 -10.20 -8.18
C ASP A 93 -11.14 -9.81 -8.21
N ASN A 94 -10.25 -10.80 -8.31
CA ASN A 94 -8.81 -10.57 -8.43
C ASN A 94 -8.42 -9.60 -9.55
N GLN A 95 -9.11 -9.64 -10.69
CA GLN A 95 -8.76 -8.81 -11.84
C GLN A 95 -9.08 -7.35 -11.58
N ALA A 96 -10.29 -7.06 -11.09
CA ALA A 96 -10.72 -5.71 -10.76
C ALA A 96 -9.90 -5.11 -9.61
N VAL A 97 -9.50 -5.91 -8.62
CA VAL A 97 -8.62 -5.43 -7.54
C VAL A 97 -7.20 -5.18 -8.06
N HIS A 98 -6.67 -6.05 -8.92
CA HIS A 98 -5.37 -5.81 -9.58
C HIS A 98 -5.39 -4.52 -10.41
N GLU A 99 -6.47 -4.24 -11.13
CA GLU A 99 -6.64 -3.00 -11.88
C GLU A 99 -6.70 -1.77 -10.95
N PHE A 100 -7.40 -1.87 -9.82
CA PHE A 100 -7.39 -0.83 -8.79
C PHE A 100 -5.96 -0.55 -8.29
N ASP A 101 -5.24 -1.60 -7.89
CA ASP A 101 -3.87 -1.49 -7.39
C ASP A 101 -2.95 -0.82 -8.42
N SER A 102 -3.04 -1.26 -9.69
CA SER A 102 -2.21 -0.74 -10.78
C SER A 102 -2.51 0.71 -11.16
N ILE A 103 -3.77 1.15 -11.08
CA ILE A 103 -4.18 2.50 -11.51
C ILE A 103 -3.97 3.52 -10.38
N TRP A 104 -4.28 3.14 -9.15
CA TRP A 104 -4.32 4.05 -8.00
C TRP A 104 -3.12 3.91 -7.05
N GLY A 105 -2.22 2.97 -7.35
CA GLY A 105 -0.95 2.82 -6.65
C GLY A 105 -1.08 2.18 -5.28
N ALA A 106 -1.98 1.21 -5.11
CA ALA A 106 -2.00 0.35 -3.94
C ALA A 106 -0.92 -0.74 -4.08
N ASN A 107 0.13 -0.67 -3.26
CA ASN A 107 1.31 -1.56 -3.35
C ASN A 107 1.41 -2.57 -2.19
N TYR A 108 0.55 -2.46 -1.18
CA TYR A 108 0.40 -3.43 -0.09
C TYR A 108 -0.34 -4.68 -0.58
N PRO A 109 -0.23 -5.84 0.13
CA PRO A 109 -0.96 -7.04 -0.25
C PRO A 109 -2.48 -6.84 -0.24
N SER A 110 -3.07 -6.74 -1.43
CA SER A 110 -4.50 -6.64 -1.64
C SER A 110 -5.16 -8.02 -1.73
N VAL A 111 -6.32 -8.16 -1.11
CA VAL A 111 -7.14 -9.37 -1.07
C VAL A 111 -8.46 -9.08 -1.77
N SER A 112 -8.80 -9.87 -2.79
CA SER A 112 -10.09 -9.71 -3.46
C SER A 112 -11.26 -10.20 -2.63
N GLY A 113 -12.42 -9.59 -2.87
CA GLY A 113 -13.66 -9.98 -2.23
C GLY A 113 -14.08 -11.41 -2.60
N LEU A 114 -14.05 -11.74 -3.90
CA LEU A 114 -14.63 -12.97 -4.43
C LEU A 114 -13.73 -14.21 -4.32
N GLN A 115 -12.41 -14.07 -4.52
CA GLN A 115 -11.48 -15.22 -4.50
C GLN A 115 -10.47 -15.20 -3.35
N GLY A 116 -10.14 -14.02 -2.82
CA GLY A 116 -9.14 -13.84 -1.77
C GLY A 116 -9.70 -14.02 -0.35
N GLY A 117 -11.01 -13.92 -0.19
CA GLY A 117 -11.70 -13.98 1.10
C GLY A 117 -12.00 -12.61 1.73
N GLY A 118 -11.76 -11.51 1.00
CA GLY A 118 -11.98 -10.14 1.48
C GLY A 118 -13.41 -9.88 1.93
N ASN A 119 -14.42 -10.41 1.22
CA ASN A 119 -15.83 -10.26 1.60
C ASN A 119 -16.10 -10.84 3.00
N ASN A 120 -15.54 -12.01 3.31
CA ASN A 120 -15.76 -12.66 4.59
C ASN A 120 -15.18 -11.83 5.75
N VAL A 121 -14.02 -11.20 5.55
CA VAL A 121 -13.39 -10.34 6.55
C VAL A 121 -14.20 -9.04 6.72
N VAL A 122 -14.60 -8.41 5.61
CA VAL A 122 -15.44 -7.21 5.61
C VAL A 122 -16.76 -7.46 6.37
N ASP A 123 -17.42 -8.58 6.07
CA ASP A 123 -18.68 -8.97 6.72
C ASP A 123 -18.47 -9.28 8.22
N ALA A 124 -17.38 -9.97 8.57
CA ALA A 124 -17.06 -10.32 9.95
C ALA A 124 -16.74 -9.08 10.82
N TYR A 125 -16.03 -8.10 10.26
CA TYR A 125 -15.72 -6.84 10.93
C TYR A 125 -16.89 -5.83 10.87
N GLN A 126 -17.96 -6.16 10.13
CA GLN A 126 -19.13 -5.32 9.93
C GLN A 126 -18.74 -3.90 9.47
N VAL A 127 -17.91 -3.82 8.43
CA VAL A 127 -17.42 -2.54 7.90
C VAL A 127 -18.58 -1.68 7.40
N GLN A 128 -18.68 -0.44 7.89
CA GLN A 128 -19.81 0.44 7.59
C GLN A 128 -19.59 1.36 6.38
N SER A 129 -18.34 1.70 6.08
CA SER A 129 -18.01 2.60 4.95
C SER A 129 -16.61 2.35 4.38
N TYR A 130 -16.35 2.92 3.20
CA TYR A 130 -15.09 2.75 2.48
C TYR A 130 -14.51 4.13 2.06
N PRO A 131 -13.18 4.34 2.19
CA PRO A 131 -12.25 3.44 2.86
C PRO A 131 -12.46 3.45 4.38
N SER A 132 -12.10 2.34 5.03
CA SER A 132 -11.93 2.29 6.49
C SER A 132 -10.57 1.69 6.80
N VAL A 133 -9.66 2.50 7.35
CA VAL A 133 -8.33 2.07 7.76
C VAL A 133 -8.31 1.89 9.27
N ILE A 134 -7.96 0.68 9.74
CA ILE A 134 -7.90 0.34 11.16
C ILE A 134 -6.48 -0.05 11.58
N LEU A 135 -6.18 0.10 12.87
CA LEU A 135 -4.91 -0.31 13.48
C LEU A 135 -5.17 -1.33 14.60
N ILE A 136 -4.53 -2.49 14.51
CA ILE A 136 -4.65 -3.61 15.44
C ILE A 136 -3.32 -3.82 16.17
N ALA A 137 -3.38 -3.94 17.49
CA ALA A 137 -2.23 -4.25 18.35
C ALA A 137 -1.97 -5.76 18.45
N PRO A 138 -0.74 -6.19 18.83
CA PRO A 138 -0.40 -7.59 19.05
C PRO A 138 -1.32 -8.34 20.05
N ASP A 139 -1.91 -7.63 21.00
CA ASP A 139 -2.86 -8.21 21.97
C ASP A 139 -4.29 -8.39 21.40
N ARG A 140 -4.46 -8.12 20.09
CA ARG A 140 -5.71 -8.19 19.32
C ARG A 140 -6.67 -7.02 19.56
N THR A 141 -6.27 -6.02 20.34
CA THR A 141 -7.06 -4.78 20.50
C THR A 141 -7.07 -3.98 19.21
N ILE A 142 -8.24 -3.49 18.79
CA ILE A 142 -8.33 -2.47 17.73
C ILE A 142 -8.06 -1.12 18.39
N LEU A 143 -6.88 -0.55 18.15
CA LEU A 143 -6.43 0.71 18.74
C LEU A 143 -7.11 1.92 18.09
N ASN A 144 -7.37 1.81 16.80
CA ASN A 144 -8.08 2.82 16.01
C ASN A 144 -8.96 2.09 15.00
N ASP A 145 -10.26 2.33 15.07
CA ASP A 145 -11.29 1.71 14.23
C ASP A 145 -11.60 2.53 12.96
N HIS A 146 -11.01 3.72 12.84
CA HIS A 146 -11.14 4.60 11.69
C HIS A 146 -10.09 5.72 11.67
N ILE A 147 -8.94 5.47 11.04
CA ILE A 147 -7.95 6.50 10.77
C ILE A 147 -8.47 7.38 9.62
N TRP A 148 -8.89 8.61 9.94
CA TRP A 148 -9.48 9.53 8.99
C TRP A 148 -8.92 10.97 9.06
N PRO A 149 -8.61 11.59 7.91
CA PRO A 149 -8.41 10.96 6.60
C PRO A 149 -7.26 9.93 6.62
N PRO A 150 -7.30 8.85 5.81
CA PRO A 150 -6.24 7.85 5.74
C PRO A 150 -5.05 8.35 4.90
N GLU A 151 -4.58 9.56 5.20
CA GLU A 151 -3.37 10.14 4.63
C GLU A 151 -2.14 9.57 5.32
N THR A 152 -0.99 9.56 4.61
CA THR A 152 0.27 9.00 5.10
C THR A 152 0.64 9.55 6.49
N GLY A 153 0.44 10.85 6.70
CA GLY A 153 0.75 11.50 7.98
C GLY A 153 -0.06 10.97 9.15
N ASN A 154 -1.37 10.74 8.96
CA ASN A 154 -2.26 10.27 10.02
C ASN A 154 -2.01 8.80 10.34
N ILE A 155 -1.87 7.96 9.30
CA ILE A 155 -1.55 6.53 9.47
C ILE A 155 -0.21 6.39 10.21
N ASN A 156 0.83 7.09 9.75
CA ASN A 156 2.14 7.01 10.37
C ASN A 156 2.11 7.49 11.83
N ALA A 157 1.37 8.57 12.14
CA ALA A 157 1.26 9.09 13.50
C ALA A 157 0.63 8.07 14.45
N GLU A 158 -0.50 7.45 14.06
CA GLU A 158 -1.20 6.43 14.85
C GLU A 158 -0.33 5.19 15.05
N VAL A 159 0.28 4.68 13.97
CA VAL A 159 1.16 3.50 14.02
C VAL A 159 2.38 3.75 14.91
N MET A 160 3.04 4.91 14.78
CA MET A 160 4.18 5.25 15.63
C MET A 160 3.79 5.45 17.10
N ALA A 161 2.63 6.06 17.37
CA ALA A 161 2.10 6.21 18.73
C ALA A 161 1.82 4.85 19.38
N ALA A 162 1.39 3.86 18.60
CA ALA A 162 1.16 2.50 19.06
C ALA A 162 2.47 1.72 19.32
N GLY A 163 3.58 2.08 18.68
CA GLY A 163 4.88 1.41 18.79
C GLY A 163 5.43 0.81 17.49
N GLY A 164 4.82 1.12 16.34
CA GLY A 164 5.35 0.76 15.03
C GLY A 164 6.65 1.50 14.71
N ILE A 165 7.62 0.79 14.13
CA ILE A 165 8.97 1.28 13.88
C ILE A 165 9.16 1.51 12.37
N PRO A 166 9.45 2.74 11.93
CA PRO A 166 9.76 3.01 10.52
C PRO A 166 10.99 2.21 10.06
N GLN A 167 10.92 1.65 8.86
CA GLN A 167 11.98 0.85 8.28
C GLN A 167 11.97 1.01 6.76
N ALA A 168 13.14 1.01 6.11
CA ALA A 168 13.19 0.95 4.65
C ALA A 168 12.72 -0.42 4.14
N CYS A 169 12.02 -0.44 3.01
CA CYS A 169 11.71 -1.69 2.31
C CYS A 169 13.01 -2.39 1.87
N THR A 170 13.30 -3.55 2.45
CA THR A 170 14.46 -4.35 2.04
C THR A 170 14.04 -5.33 0.97
N VAL A 171 14.53 -5.14 -0.26
CA VAL A 171 14.48 -6.19 -1.28
C VAL A 171 15.64 -7.15 -1.03
N GLY A 172 15.33 -8.41 -0.71
CA GLY A 172 16.34 -9.46 -0.63
C GLY A 172 16.91 -9.73 -2.02
N VAL A 173 18.16 -9.35 -2.27
CA VAL A 173 18.90 -9.69 -3.50
C VAL A 173 19.55 -11.08 -3.41
N SER A 174 19.01 -11.97 -2.57
CA SER A 174 19.64 -13.23 -2.17
C SER A 174 19.90 -14.19 -3.35
N ASP A 175 19.22 -13.99 -4.48
CA ASP A 175 19.45 -14.76 -5.71
C ASP A 175 19.56 -13.86 -6.94
N VAL A 176 20.33 -12.76 -6.87
CA VAL A 176 20.91 -12.23 -8.12
C VAL A 176 21.88 -13.29 -8.62
N VAL A 177 21.35 -14.27 -9.36
CA VAL A 177 22.15 -15.09 -10.27
C VAL A 177 22.81 -14.06 -11.16
N LEU A 178 24.11 -13.84 -10.96
CA LEU A 178 24.92 -12.99 -11.81
C LEU A 178 24.85 -13.61 -13.19
N GLN A 179 23.87 -13.22 -14.00
CA GLN A 179 23.83 -13.61 -15.40
C GLN A 179 24.99 -12.89 -16.05
N LYS A 180 26.10 -13.61 -16.14
CA LYS A 180 27.27 -13.20 -16.90
C LYS A 180 26.95 -13.43 -18.37
N THR A 181 26.17 -12.53 -18.94
CA THR A 181 26.08 -12.41 -20.40
C THR A 181 27.37 -11.77 -20.88
N THR A 182 27.91 -12.22 -22.01
CA THR A 182 29.09 -11.58 -22.62
C THR A 182 28.82 -10.08 -22.75
N GLY A 183 29.58 -9.28 -22.01
CA GLY A 183 29.45 -7.83 -22.04
C GLY A 183 28.66 -7.15 -20.93
N LEU A 184 27.94 -7.87 -20.06
CA LEU A 184 27.21 -7.27 -18.94
C LEU A 184 27.47 -8.04 -17.64
N GLN A 185 27.91 -7.33 -16.60
CA GLN A 185 28.07 -7.86 -15.25
C GLN A 185 27.13 -7.15 -14.30
N VAL A 186 26.30 -7.92 -13.60
CA VAL A 186 25.50 -7.45 -12.47
C VAL A 186 26.31 -7.75 -11.21
N VAL A 187 26.45 -6.81 -10.28
CA VAL A 187 27.18 -6.97 -9.01
C VAL A 187 26.32 -6.44 -7.87
N SER A 188 26.05 -7.26 -6.86
CA SER A 188 25.39 -6.80 -5.64
C SER A 188 26.40 -6.04 -4.75
N ASN A 189 25.99 -4.89 -4.21
CA ASN A 189 26.81 -4.08 -3.30
C ASN A 189 26.50 -4.36 -1.81
N GLY A 190 25.73 -5.41 -1.50
CA GLY A 190 25.44 -5.87 -0.14
C GLY A 190 24.53 -4.97 0.71
N ASN A 191 24.19 -3.77 0.23
CA ASN A 191 23.30 -2.80 0.88
C ASN A 191 21.96 -2.63 0.15
N GLY A 192 21.54 -3.63 -0.64
CA GLY A 192 20.35 -3.58 -1.48
C GLY A 192 20.54 -2.85 -2.82
N SER A 193 21.69 -2.22 -3.07
CA SER A 193 22.02 -1.64 -4.38
C SER A 193 22.72 -2.65 -5.29
N ILE A 194 22.50 -2.50 -6.60
CA ILE A 194 23.10 -3.31 -7.66
C ILE A 194 23.92 -2.40 -8.58
N LEU A 195 25.14 -2.82 -8.92
CA LEU A 195 26.00 -2.21 -9.92
C LEU A 195 25.89 -2.99 -11.24
N LEU A 196 25.61 -2.28 -12.33
CA LEU A 196 25.62 -2.83 -13.68
C LEU A 196 26.88 -2.35 -14.42
N ARG A 197 27.76 -3.28 -14.81
CA ARG A 197 28.97 -2.99 -15.60
C ARG A 197 28.77 -3.51 -17.02
N ALA A 198 28.68 -2.59 -17.96
CA ALA A 198 28.70 -2.86 -19.40
C ALA A 198 30.14 -2.79 -19.91
N ASP A 199 30.62 -3.80 -20.64
CA ASP A 199 31.90 -3.74 -21.34
C ASP A 199 31.74 -3.33 -22.82
N LYS A 200 32.87 -3.06 -23.48
CA LYS A 200 32.90 -2.59 -24.88
C LYS A 200 32.48 -3.65 -25.92
N SER A 201 32.23 -4.90 -25.51
CA SER A 201 31.73 -5.98 -26.37
C SER A 201 30.21 -5.97 -26.55
N LEU A 202 29.49 -5.16 -25.77
CA LEU A 202 28.11 -4.79 -26.09
C LEU A 202 28.10 -3.98 -27.38
N GLU A 203 27.56 -4.57 -28.44
CA GLU A 203 27.51 -3.98 -29.79
C GLU A 203 27.11 -2.49 -29.77
N ALA A 204 27.93 -1.67 -30.43
CA ALA A 204 27.67 -0.25 -30.59
C ALA A 204 26.31 -0.04 -31.28
N GLY A 205 25.31 0.40 -30.52
CA GLY A 205 23.95 0.68 -31.02
C GLY A 205 22.82 0.02 -30.22
N ARG A 206 23.10 -0.90 -29.29
CA ARG A 206 22.08 -1.51 -28.42
C ARG A 206 22.07 -0.81 -27.06
N ARG A 207 20.96 -0.15 -26.72
CA ARG A 207 20.78 0.48 -25.40
C ARG A 207 20.36 -0.61 -24.39
N PRO A 208 21.12 -0.84 -23.30
CA PRO A 208 20.67 -1.73 -22.25
C PRO A 208 19.39 -1.16 -21.63
N GLN A 209 18.39 -2.02 -21.44
CA GLN A 209 17.18 -1.68 -20.72
C GLN A 209 17.23 -2.36 -19.35
N ILE A 210 17.02 -1.57 -18.30
CA ILE A 210 16.75 -2.09 -16.96
C ILE A 210 15.23 -2.20 -16.90
N LEU A 211 14.73 -3.39 -16.56
CA LEU A 211 13.30 -3.66 -16.39
C LEU A 211 13.11 -4.16 -14.96
N SER A 212 12.21 -3.55 -14.19
CA SER A 212 11.85 -4.07 -12.88
C SER A 212 11.12 -5.39 -13.04
N ALA A 213 11.45 -6.39 -12.23
CA ALA A 213 10.81 -7.69 -12.23
C ALA A 213 9.30 -7.65 -11.90
N GLY A 214 8.78 -6.51 -11.45
CA GLY A 214 7.35 -6.29 -11.18
C GLY A 214 6.63 -5.40 -12.19
N GLY A 215 7.17 -5.17 -13.40
CA GLY A 215 6.51 -4.34 -14.42
C GLY A 215 6.54 -2.82 -14.14
N ARG A 216 7.15 -2.39 -13.03
CA ARG A 216 7.41 -0.97 -12.74
C ARG A 216 8.50 -0.44 -13.66
N GLY A 217 8.20 0.55 -14.49
CA GLY A 217 9.18 1.14 -15.41
C GLY A 217 10.39 1.70 -14.67
N CYS A 218 11.61 1.41 -15.14
CA CYS A 218 12.86 1.96 -14.60
C CYS A 218 13.11 3.43 -14.99
N GLN A 219 12.06 4.25 -15.11
CA GLN A 219 12.21 5.64 -15.54
C GLN A 219 12.64 6.59 -14.40
N ASP A 220 12.57 6.14 -13.14
CA ASP A 220 12.81 7.02 -11.98
C ASP A 220 14.20 6.87 -11.32
N PHE A 221 15.03 5.91 -11.75
CA PHE A 221 16.32 5.63 -11.08
C PHE A 221 17.57 6.16 -11.78
N LEU A 222 17.44 6.77 -12.96
CA LEU A 222 18.56 7.45 -13.60
C LEU A 222 18.46 8.95 -13.31
N GLY A 223 18.96 9.32 -12.14
CA GLY A 223 19.27 10.70 -11.78
C GLY A 223 20.05 11.36 -12.93
N SER A 224 19.46 12.44 -13.42
CA SER A 224 19.96 13.32 -14.46
C SER A 224 21.16 14.14 -13.98
N ASP A 225 22.32 13.51 -13.86
CA ASP A 225 23.60 14.21 -14.00
C ASP A 225 23.89 14.43 -15.50
N ALA A 226 23.05 15.24 -16.13
CA ALA A 226 23.34 15.99 -17.34
C ALA A 226 22.29 17.11 -17.42
N GLY A 227 22.73 18.34 -17.17
CA GLY A 227 21.90 19.53 -16.94
C GLY A 227 20.63 19.64 -17.78
N GLY A 228 19.51 19.81 -17.09
CA GLY A 228 18.20 20.14 -17.65
C GLY A 228 17.14 20.01 -16.57
N GLY A 229 16.69 21.13 -16.02
CA GLY A 229 15.71 21.15 -14.93
C GLY A 229 14.37 20.54 -15.33
N TYR A 230 13.75 19.79 -14.42
CA TYR A 230 12.38 19.30 -14.55
C TYR A 230 11.47 20.07 -13.58
N SER A 231 10.38 20.61 -14.12
CA SER A 231 9.25 21.16 -13.36
C SER A 231 8.10 20.16 -13.47
N PRO A 232 7.39 19.80 -12.38
CA PRO A 232 6.33 18.81 -12.45
C PRO A 232 5.07 19.45 -13.03
N ALA A 233 4.55 18.92 -14.13
CA ALA A 233 3.20 19.17 -14.60
C ALA A 233 2.38 17.89 -14.44
N GLY A 234 1.17 18.05 -13.90
CA GLY A 234 0.22 17.00 -13.53
C GLY A 234 -0.39 16.18 -14.69
N PRO A 235 -1.50 15.47 -14.45
CA PRO A 235 -1.76 14.16 -15.04
C PRO A 235 -2.54 14.24 -16.37
N ASN A 236 -1.95 13.73 -17.44
CA ASN A 236 -2.66 13.00 -18.52
C ASN A 236 -1.66 12.47 -19.57
N PRO A 237 -1.51 11.15 -19.80
CA PRO A 237 -0.74 10.66 -20.94
C PRO A 237 -1.65 10.62 -22.18
N GLY A 238 -1.76 11.76 -22.86
CA GLY A 238 -2.25 11.81 -24.24
C GLY A 238 -1.25 11.16 -25.20
N LEU A 239 -1.76 10.29 -26.06
CA LEU A 239 -1.06 9.57 -27.12
C LEU A 239 -0.11 10.46 -27.94
N TYR A 240 1.20 10.20 -27.87
CA TYR A 240 2.20 10.83 -28.73
C TYR A 240 2.37 10.06 -30.04
N ARG A 241 2.09 10.71 -31.18
CA ARG A 241 2.44 10.24 -32.54
C ARG A 241 3.62 11.07 -33.07
N PRO A 242 4.70 10.46 -33.59
CA PRO A 242 5.85 11.20 -34.08
C PRO A 242 5.66 11.65 -35.54
N GLY A 243 5.93 12.92 -35.82
CA GLY A 243 6.17 13.45 -37.18
C GLY A 243 5.48 14.78 -37.49
N GLY A 244 6.13 15.90 -37.23
CA GLY A 244 5.72 17.23 -37.71
C GLY A 244 6.61 18.35 -37.16
N SER A 245 7.36 19.00 -38.05
CA SER A 245 8.28 20.12 -37.81
C SER A 245 7.55 21.42 -37.43
N TRP A 246 8.18 22.25 -36.58
CA TRP A 246 7.81 23.66 -36.40
C TRP A 246 8.99 24.56 -36.74
N PHE A 247 8.68 25.70 -37.37
CA PHE A 247 9.59 26.82 -37.63
C PHE A 247 10.11 27.42 -36.31
#